data_AF-G2J3L4-F1
#
_entry.id   AF-G2J3L4-F1
#
_cell.length_a   1.000
_cell.length_b   1.000
_cell.length_c   1.000
_cell.angle_alpha   90.00
_cell.angle_beta   90.00
_cell.angle_gamma   90.00
#
_symmetry.space_group_name_H-M   'P 1'
#
loop_
_entity.id
_entity.type
_entity.pdbx_description
1 polymer ?
#
loop_
_entity_poly.entity_id
_entity_poly.type
_entity_poly.pdbx_seq_one_letter_code
_entity_poly.pdbx_strand_id
1 'polypeptide(L)'
;MNTTRNANGGPPRAIRLGLRANLAQFSLLVLVNAFVGAMAGMERSILPAIAEREFHLAAHTAILAFIVVFGVSKALTNYVAGRFADVYGRKTILVAGWLIATPVPFLLMWAPSWNWVLLANVLLGVSQGLTWSITVIMKIDLAGPLNRGLAMGINEFAGYVAVGAAALATGWLAARYGLRPQPFYLGVAFVLAGLLLSLLAVRETHAHARHEALQRQPGGRPDLPSPGTIFWRTSWQDRNLSSICQAGLVNNLNDGMAWGLFPLAFAAAGMSLTQIGWLAAVYPAVWGGCQLVTGAMSDRIGRKGLIVAGMWLQAAGIVVTAGSLRFSGFLAGAVLLGVGTAMVYPTLLAAIGDVAHPGWRASAVGVYRLWRDLGYAIGALLSGVVADLFGMASAIWLVAGLTFLSGAIAAVRLQETHTTSR
;
A
#
# COMPACT_ATOMS: atom_id res chain seq x y z
N MET A 1 41.18 18.24 3.27
CA MET A 1 40.97 16.97 3.99
C MET A 1 40.32 17.29 5.33
N ASN A 2 38.99 17.46 5.38
CA ASN A 2 38.25 17.86 6.59
C ASN A 2 37.45 16.65 7.09
N THR A 3 37.93 16.01 8.16
CA THR A 3 37.27 14.89 8.81
C THR A 3 36.26 15.41 9.83
N THR A 4 34.98 15.35 9.47
CA THR A 4 33.87 15.56 10.40
C THR A 4 33.88 14.46 11.47
N ARG A 5 34.28 14.83 12.71
CA ARG A 5 34.16 13.97 13.90
C ARG A 5 32.71 13.99 14.41
N ASN A 6 32.22 12.86 14.89
CA ASN A 6 30.94 12.80 15.61
C ASN A 6 31.08 13.45 17.01
N ALA A 7 29.95 13.75 17.66
CA ALA A 7 29.87 14.38 18.99
C ALA A 7 30.70 13.69 20.11
N ASN A 8 31.16 12.46 19.89
CA ASN A 8 32.00 11.68 20.81
C ASN A 8 33.44 11.44 20.31
N GLY A 9 33.96 12.22 19.35
CA GLY A 9 35.39 12.22 18.98
C GLY A 9 35.94 10.97 18.27
N GLY A 10 35.16 9.90 18.10
CA GLY A 10 35.56 8.72 17.32
C GLY A 10 35.49 8.93 15.80
N PRO A 11 36.22 8.11 15.00
CA PRO A 11 36.10 8.15 13.54
C PRO A 11 34.64 7.90 13.13
N PRO A 12 34.13 8.59 12.09
CA PRO A 12 32.79 8.32 11.59
C PRO A 12 32.71 6.83 11.23
N ARG A 13 31.72 6.11 11.80
CA ARG A 13 31.48 4.70 11.47
C ARG A 13 31.43 4.59 9.94
N ALA A 14 32.36 3.82 9.36
CA ALA A 14 32.38 3.59 7.92
C ALA A 14 31.01 3.05 7.50
N ILE A 15 30.34 3.77 6.62
CA ILE A 15 29.02 3.39 6.10
C ILE A 15 29.19 2.06 5.36
N ARG A 16 28.42 1.05 5.76
CA ARG A 16 28.41 -0.27 5.11
C ARG A 16 26.99 -0.56 4.64
N LEU A 17 26.84 -0.81 3.35
CA LEU A 17 25.58 -1.24 2.76
C LEU A 17 25.36 -2.73 3.06
N GLY A 18 24.11 -3.15 3.17
CA GLY A 18 23.71 -4.56 3.31
C GLY A 18 22.84 -4.83 4.52
N LEU A 19 21.94 -5.82 4.37
CA LEU A 19 21.00 -6.22 5.42
C LEU A 19 21.68 -6.65 6.71
N ARG A 20 22.73 -7.47 6.65
CA ARG A 20 23.45 -7.93 7.86
C ARG A 20 24.09 -6.78 8.62
N ALA A 21 24.68 -5.81 7.90
CA ALA A 21 25.34 -4.66 8.50
C ALA A 21 24.34 -3.70 9.18
N ASN A 22 23.09 -3.66 8.68
CA ASN A 22 22.07 -2.70 9.10
C ASN A 22 20.83 -3.37 9.71
N LEU A 23 20.94 -4.62 10.16
CA LEU A 23 19.80 -5.44 10.55
C LEU A 23 18.93 -4.77 11.61
N ALA A 24 19.54 -4.13 12.62
CA ALA A 24 18.81 -3.45 13.69
C ALA A 24 17.93 -2.29 13.16
N GLN A 25 18.49 -1.39 12.35
CA GLN A 25 17.72 -0.27 11.77
C GLN A 25 16.71 -0.77 10.74
N PHE A 26 17.08 -1.79 9.96
CA PHE A 26 16.18 -2.41 8.99
C PHE A 26 14.95 -3.02 9.68
N SER A 27 15.15 -3.86 10.71
CA SER A 27 14.07 -4.49 11.47
C SER A 27 13.20 -3.47 12.21
N LEU A 28 13.81 -2.39 12.73
CA LEU A 28 13.05 -1.27 13.29
C LEU A 28 12.13 -0.63 12.25
N LEU A 29 12.61 -0.37 11.03
CA LEU A 29 11.80 0.18 9.94
C LEU A 29 10.75 -0.81 9.43
N VAL A 30 10.95 -2.12 9.61
CA VAL A 30 9.93 -3.15 9.35
C VAL A 30 8.81 -3.03 10.38
N LEU A 31 9.15 -2.92 11.67
CA LEU A 31 8.18 -2.72 12.75
C LEU A 31 7.40 -1.40 12.62
N VAL A 32 8.09 -0.30 12.29
CA VAL A 32 7.41 0.98 12.02
C VAL A 32 6.43 0.84 10.85
N ASN A 33 6.81 0.15 9.78
CA ASN A 33 5.92 -0.11 8.65
C ASN A 33 4.69 -0.96 9.03
N ALA A 34 4.86 -1.92 9.95
CA ALA A 34 3.74 -2.68 10.49
C ALA A 34 2.72 -1.77 11.19
N PHE A 35 3.15 -0.78 11.97
CA PHE A 35 2.23 0.20 12.58
C PHE A 35 1.54 1.08 11.53
N VAL A 36 2.23 1.45 10.46
CA VAL A 36 1.59 2.16 9.34
C VAL A 36 0.49 1.29 8.74
N GLY A 37 0.76 0.01 8.47
CA GLY A 37 -0.26 -0.93 8.01
C GLY A 37 -1.44 -1.08 8.99
N ALA A 38 -1.14 -1.21 10.29
CA ALA A 38 -2.15 -1.36 11.32
C ALA A 38 -3.12 -0.15 11.39
N MET A 39 -2.64 1.06 11.14
CA MET A 39 -3.48 2.27 11.05
C MET A 39 -4.49 2.23 9.90
N ALA A 40 -4.12 1.64 8.75
CA ALA A 40 -5.10 1.43 7.67
C ALA A 40 -6.03 0.25 7.98
N GLY A 41 -5.51 -0.80 8.61
CA GLY A 41 -6.26 -2.00 8.96
C GLY A 41 -7.38 -1.76 9.95
N MET A 42 -7.16 -0.91 10.96
CA MET A 42 -8.16 -0.62 12.00
C MET A 42 -9.50 -0.12 11.44
N GLU A 43 -9.49 0.56 10.29
CA GLU A 43 -10.69 1.11 9.67
C GLU A 43 -11.47 0.10 8.80
N ARG A 44 -10.80 -0.96 8.30
CA ARG A 44 -11.35 -1.85 7.25
C ARG A 44 -12.59 -2.61 7.65
N SER A 45 -12.68 -3.06 8.90
CA SER A 45 -13.80 -3.87 9.37
C SER A 45 -14.96 -3.06 9.96
N ILE A 46 -14.71 -1.81 10.36
CA ILE A 46 -15.67 -1.05 11.18
C ILE A 46 -16.21 0.22 10.51
N LEU A 47 -15.46 0.91 9.64
CA LEU A 47 -15.92 2.17 9.05
C LEU A 47 -17.19 2.03 8.19
N PRO A 48 -17.33 1.01 7.30
CA PRO A 48 -18.58 0.81 6.58
C PRO A 48 -19.77 0.57 7.51
N ALA A 49 -19.58 -0.21 8.59
CA ALA A 49 -20.63 -0.47 9.58
C ALA A 49 -21.02 0.80 10.36
N ILE A 50 -20.06 1.68 10.68
CA ILE A 50 -20.33 2.97 11.33
C ILE A 50 -21.13 3.89 10.40
N ALA A 51 -20.77 3.95 9.12
CA ALA A 51 -21.46 4.76 8.13
C ALA A 51 -22.96 4.43 8.04
N GLU A 52 -23.29 3.14 8.05
CA GLU A 52 -24.67 2.64 7.97
C GLU A 52 -25.40 2.76 9.32
N ARG A 53 -24.78 2.33 10.42
CA ARG A 53 -25.47 2.16 11.72
C ARG A 53 -25.53 3.42 12.57
N GLU A 54 -24.51 4.29 12.52
CA GLU A 54 -24.46 5.51 13.33
C GLU A 54 -24.76 6.77 12.52
N PHE A 55 -24.30 6.85 11.28
CA PHE A 55 -24.53 8.02 10.40
C PHE A 55 -25.71 7.84 9.43
N HIS A 56 -26.32 6.66 9.39
CA HIS A 56 -27.49 6.35 8.56
C HIS A 56 -27.32 6.74 7.08
N LEU A 57 -26.11 6.58 6.55
CA LEU A 57 -25.84 6.84 5.14
C LEU A 57 -26.49 5.77 4.28
N ALA A 58 -27.48 6.17 3.48
CA ALA A 58 -28.19 5.28 2.58
C ALA A 58 -27.41 4.97 1.29
N ALA A 59 -26.63 5.94 0.79
CA ALA A 59 -25.88 5.80 -0.45
C ALA A 59 -24.52 5.14 -0.20
N HIS A 60 -24.24 4.04 -0.89
CA HIS A 60 -22.95 3.36 -0.90
C HIS A 60 -21.84 4.31 -1.35
N THR A 61 -22.10 5.19 -2.32
CA THR A 61 -21.15 6.22 -2.75
C THR A 61 -20.72 7.12 -1.57
N ALA A 62 -21.66 7.49 -0.71
CA ALA A 62 -21.37 8.31 0.48
C ALA A 62 -20.61 7.50 1.54
N ILE A 63 -20.99 6.24 1.76
CA ILE A 63 -20.27 5.32 2.67
C ILE A 63 -18.83 5.11 2.19
N LEU A 64 -18.57 5.04 0.90
CA LEU A 64 -17.24 4.76 0.34
C LEU A 64 -16.37 6.00 0.15
N ALA A 65 -16.91 7.21 0.38
CA ALA A 65 -16.21 8.47 0.17
C ALA A 65 -14.93 8.61 1.02
N PHE A 66 -14.84 7.95 2.18
CA PHE A 66 -13.62 7.97 3.00
C PHE A 66 -12.44 7.32 2.28
N ILE A 67 -12.67 6.24 1.52
CA ILE A 67 -11.66 5.55 0.70
C ILE A 67 -11.25 6.45 -0.47
N VAL A 68 -12.19 7.22 -1.03
CA VAL A 68 -11.91 8.18 -2.11
C VAL A 68 -10.94 9.26 -1.64
N VAL A 69 -11.24 9.94 -0.54
CA VAL A 69 -10.37 11.00 -0.01
C VAL A 69 -9.04 10.44 0.49
N PHE A 70 -9.03 9.23 1.08
CA PHE A 70 -7.82 8.50 1.42
C PHE A 70 -6.94 8.23 0.19
N GLY A 71 -7.53 7.65 -0.86
CA GLY A 71 -6.82 7.24 -2.07
C GLY A 71 -6.20 8.43 -2.80
N VAL A 72 -6.96 9.51 -2.99
CA VAL A 72 -6.46 10.75 -3.61
C VAL A 72 -5.33 11.36 -2.79
N SER A 73 -5.53 11.53 -1.48
CA SER A 73 -4.53 12.14 -0.60
C SER A 73 -3.24 11.32 -0.55
N LYS A 74 -3.36 9.98 -0.46
CA LYS A 74 -2.23 9.05 -0.47
C LYS A 74 -1.48 9.09 -1.80
N ALA A 75 -2.19 9.10 -2.93
CA ALA A 75 -1.58 9.10 -4.25
C ALA A 75 -0.77 10.38 -4.52
N LEU A 76 -1.36 11.55 -4.22
CA LEU A 76 -0.69 12.84 -4.36
C LEU A 76 0.55 12.93 -3.46
N THR A 77 0.42 12.48 -2.21
CA THR A 77 1.51 12.52 -1.24
C THR A 77 2.64 11.56 -1.63
N ASN A 78 2.33 10.35 -2.11
CA ASN A 78 3.32 9.39 -2.59
C ASN A 78 4.14 9.92 -3.76
N TYR A 79 3.51 10.68 -4.67
CA TYR A 79 4.18 11.27 -5.83
C TYR A 79 5.27 12.28 -5.41
N VAL A 80 5.07 13.02 -4.31
CA VAL A 80 6.00 14.07 -3.85
C VAL A 80 6.90 13.64 -2.69
N ALA A 81 6.56 12.57 -1.95
CA ALA A 81 7.25 12.15 -0.72
C ALA A 81 8.76 11.96 -0.90
N GLY A 82 9.19 11.34 -2.00
CA GLY A 82 10.62 11.13 -2.28
C GLY A 82 11.39 12.45 -2.44
N ARG A 83 10.82 13.42 -3.16
CA ARG A 83 11.46 14.74 -3.35
C ARG A 83 11.56 15.50 -2.03
N PHE A 84 10.51 15.46 -1.21
CA PHE A 84 10.55 16.06 0.12
C PHE A 84 11.59 15.39 1.02
N ALA A 85 11.75 14.06 0.94
CA ALA A 85 12.74 13.33 1.71
C ALA A 85 14.19 13.68 1.32
N ASP A 86 14.42 13.94 0.03
CA ASP A 86 15.74 14.35 -0.47
C ASP A 86 16.11 15.77 -0.04
N VAL A 87 15.12 16.66 0.08
CA VAL A 87 15.34 18.06 0.50
C VAL A 87 15.42 18.20 2.03
N TYR A 88 14.45 17.64 2.77
CA TYR A 88 14.29 17.85 4.21
C TYR A 88 14.87 16.72 5.07
N GLY A 89 15.34 15.63 4.46
CA GLY A 89 15.79 14.43 5.13
C GLY A 89 14.68 13.40 5.32
N ARG A 90 15.04 12.12 5.28
CA ARG A 90 14.09 11.00 5.32
C ARG A 90 13.47 10.89 6.71
N LYS A 91 14.27 10.97 7.78
CA LYS A 91 13.76 10.87 9.17
C LYS A 91 12.73 11.97 9.46
N THR A 92 12.99 13.21 9.03
CA THR A 92 12.12 14.36 9.25
C THR A 92 10.74 14.12 8.62
N ILE A 93 10.70 13.67 7.37
CA ILE A 93 9.44 13.39 6.66
C ILE A 93 8.70 12.20 7.28
N LEU A 94 9.41 11.16 7.74
CA LEU A 94 8.79 10.04 8.47
C LEU A 94 8.09 10.51 9.75
N VAL A 95 8.76 11.32 10.56
CA VAL A 95 8.20 11.88 11.79
C VAL A 95 7.02 12.79 11.50
N ALA A 96 7.12 13.67 10.49
CA ALA A 96 6.02 14.53 10.07
C ALA A 96 4.78 13.72 9.67
N GLY A 97 4.95 12.62 8.95
CA GLY A 97 3.86 11.71 8.61
C GLY A 97 3.16 11.12 9.84
N TRP A 98 3.91 10.69 10.85
CA TRP A 98 3.33 10.20 12.12
C TRP A 98 2.63 11.31 12.92
N LEU A 99 3.16 12.53 12.93
CA LEU A 99 2.49 13.67 13.55
C LEU A 99 1.14 13.95 12.87
N ILE A 100 1.08 13.91 11.54
CA ILE A 100 -0.16 14.05 10.77
C ILE A 100 -1.16 12.92 11.08
N ALA A 101 -0.68 11.73 11.44
CA ALA A 101 -1.53 10.61 11.84
C ALA A 101 -2.18 10.78 13.23
N THR A 102 -1.61 11.62 14.10
CA THR A 102 -1.99 11.73 15.52
C THR A 102 -3.45 12.09 15.75
N PRO A 103 -4.05 13.03 15.00
CA PRO A 103 -5.48 13.34 15.16
C PRO A 103 -6.41 12.21 14.71
N VAL A 104 -5.97 11.31 13.81
CA VAL A 104 -6.85 10.35 13.11
C VAL A 104 -7.70 9.51 14.07
N PRO A 105 -7.13 8.79 15.06
CA PRO A 105 -7.95 7.95 15.95
C PRO A 105 -8.98 8.78 16.73
N PHE A 106 -8.62 9.98 17.18
CA PHE A 106 -9.48 10.85 17.96
C PHE A 106 -10.63 11.44 17.13
N LEU A 107 -10.33 11.86 15.89
CA LEU A 107 -11.35 12.29 14.94
C LEU A 107 -12.37 11.18 14.69
N LEU A 108 -11.94 9.92 14.61
CA LEU A 108 -12.82 8.78 14.41
C LEU A 108 -13.60 8.39 15.67
N MET A 109 -13.00 8.48 16.86
CA MET A 109 -13.67 8.20 18.13
C MET A 109 -14.87 9.10 18.38
N TRP A 110 -14.72 10.40 18.07
CA TRP A 110 -15.68 11.43 18.47
C TRP A 110 -16.27 12.20 17.29
N ALA A 111 -16.24 11.64 16.08
CA ALA A 111 -16.83 12.26 14.90
C ALA A 111 -18.33 12.57 15.09
N PRO A 112 -18.75 13.85 15.13
CA PRO A 112 -20.17 14.22 15.21
C PRO A 112 -20.87 14.14 13.84
N SER A 113 -20.10 14.11 12.75
CA SER A 113 -20.63 13.99 11.39
C SER A 113 -19.65 13.23 10.49
N TRP A 114 -20.14 12.72 9.37
CA TRP A 114 -19.33 11.96 8.40
C TRP A 114 -18.13 12.75 7.86
N ASN A 115 -18.24 14.09 7.79
CA ASN A 115 -17.14 14.95 7.35
C ASN A 115 -15.88 14.82 8.24
N TRP A 116 -16.03 14.49 9.52
CA TRP A 116 -14.90 14.21 10.40
C TRP A 116 -14.20 12.90 10.05
N VAL A 117 -14.95 11.90 9.62
CA VAL A 117 -14.41 10.62 9.11
C VAL A 117 -13.66 10.85 7.79
N LEU A 118 -14.22 11.69 6.90
CA LEU A 118 -13.54 12.09 5.66
C LEU A 118 -12.24 12.84 5.95
N LEU A 119 -12.26 13.81 6.87
CA LEU A 119 -11.06 14.55 7.28
C LEU A 119 -10.00 13.61 7.89
N ALA A 120 -10.41 12.70 8.77
CA ALA A 120 -9.52 11.69 9.34
C ALA A 120 -8.84 10.85 8.24
N ASN A 121 -9.59 10.50 7.19
CA ASN A 121 -9.07 9.73 6.06
C ASN A 121 -8.19 10.52 5.09
N VAL A 122 -8.41 11.83 4.94
CA VAL A 122 -7.43 12.71 4.27
C VAL A 122 -6.11 12.68 5.03
N LEU A 123 -6.14 12.90 6.34
CA LEU A 123 -4.94 12.89 7.19
C LEU A 123 -4.25 11.52 7.18
N LEU A 124 -5.02 10.43 7.25
CA LEU A 124 -4.49 9.09 7.14
C LEU A 124 -3.84 8.86 5.77
N GLY A 125 -4.47 9.29 4.68
CA GLY A 125 -3.92 9.20 3.33
C GLY A 125 -2.58 9.95 3.20
N VAL A 126 -2.50 11.18 3.69
CA VAL A 126 -1.25 11.96 3.73
C VAL A 126 -0.20 11.25 4.59
N SER A 127 -0.55 10.85 5.81
CA SER A 127 0.35 10.12 6.71
C SER A 127 0.91 8.85 6.06
N GLN A 128 0.06 8.01 5.47
CA GLN A 128 0.45 6.78 4.77
C GLN A 128 1.36 7.08 3.59
N GLY A 129 1.03 8.13 2.82
CA GLY A 129 1.82 8.56 1.68
C GLY A 129 3.25 8.93 2.06
N LEU A 130 3.42 9.61 3.19
CA LEU A 130 4.74 9.94 3.73
C LEU A 130 5.39 8.71 4.37
N THR A 131 4.79 8.19 5.44
CA THR A 131 5.41 7.16 6.30
C THR A 131 5.76 5.88 5.53
N TRP A 132 4.84 5.30 4.75
CA TRP A 132 5.10 4.07 3.99
C TRP A 132 6.15 4.29 2.90
N SER A 133 6.12 5.44 2.21
CA SER A 133 7.13 5.77 1.20
C SER A 133 8.52 5.89 1.79
N ILE A 134 8.63 6.58 2.92
CA ILE A 134 9.92 6.83 3.54
C ILE A 134 10.49 5.55 4.14
N THR A 135 9.69 4.71 4.81
CA THR A 135 10.18 3.43 5.34
C THR A 135 10.72 2.53 4.22
N VAL A 136 10.07 2.52 3.07
CA VAL A 136 10.55 1.84 1.85
C VAL A 136 11.90 2.39 1.40
N ILE A 137 12.01 3.72 1.21
CA ILE A 137 13.24 4.37 0.74
C ILE A 137 14.39 4.10 1.71
N MET A 138 14.17 4.30 3.01
CA MET A 138 15.19 4.09 4.04
C MET A 138 15.68 2.64 4.07
N LYS A 139 14.79 1.66 3.86
CA LYS A 139 15.19 0.25 3.79
C LYS A 139 16.00 -0.09 2.54
N ILE A 140 15.68 0.53 1.41
CA ILE A 140 16.48 0.39 0.18
C ILE A 140 17.88 0.96 0.41
N ASP A 141 17.99 2.15 1.02
CA ASP A 141 19.28 2.77 1.32
C ASP A 141 20.17 1.87 2.21
N LEU A 142 19.56 1.17 3.19
CA LEU A 142 20.28 0.27 4.10
C LEU A 142 20.65 -1.06 3.46
N ALA A 143 19.75 -1.65 2.67
CA ALA A 143 19.94 -2.98 2.07
C ALA A 143 20.96 -2.97 0.93
N GLY A 144 21.11 -1.84 0.21
CA GLY A 144 22.00 -1.72 -0.93
C GLY A 144 21.51 -2.47 -2.18
N PRO A 145 22.36 -2.65 -3.21
CA PRO A 145 21.95 -3.16 -4.53
C PRO A 145 21.44 -4.60 -4.53
N LEU A 146 22.10 -5.48 -3.78
CA LEU A 146 22.01 -6.93 -3.94
C LEU A 146 20.78 -7.55 -3.27
N ASN A 147 20.08 -6.83 -2.39
CA ASN A 147 18.99 -7.39 -1.58
C ASN A 147 17.69 -6.54 -1.60
N ARG A 148 17.49 -5.71 -2.63
CA ARG A 148 16.32 -4.81 -2.69
C ARG A 148 14.99 -5.57 -2.74
N GLY A 149 14.92 -6.65 -3.51
CA GLY A 149 13.71 -7.49 -3.61
C GLY A 149 13.29 -8.07 -2.26
N LEU A 150 14.23 -8.70 -1.54
CA LEU A 150 13.97 -9.24 -0.19
C LEU A 150 13.60 -8.14 0.80
N ALA A 151 14.29 -7.00 0.76
CA ALA A 151 13.99 -5.84 1.61
C ALA A 151 12.55 -5.32 1.40
N MET A 152 12.12 -5.25 0.13
CA MET A 152 10.76 -4.88 -0.23
C MET A 152 9.74 -5.95 0.19
N GLY A 153 10.03 -7.23 -0.05
CA GLY A 153 9.16 -8.33 0.38
C GLY A 153 8.88 -8.31 1.88
N ILE A 154 9.91 -8.13 2.71
CA ILE A 154 9.76 -8.03 4.17
C ILE A 154 8.98 -6.76 4.56
N ASN A 155 9.20 -5.63 3.87
CA ASN A 155 8.44 -4.39 4.10
C ASN A 155 6.94 -4.61 3.91
N GLU A 156 6.56 -5.08 2.73
CA GLU A 156 5.16 -5.24 2.36
C GLU A 156 4.51 -6.34 3.22
N PHE A 157 5.23 -7.44 3.52
CA PHE A 157 4.76 -8.48 4.45
C PHE A 157 4.35 -7.88 5.79
N ALA A 158 5.26 -7.15 6.45
CA ALA A 158 5.00 -6.61 7.77
C ALA A 158 3.85 -5.59 7.76
N GLY A 159 3.76 -4.78 6.71
CA GLY A 159 2.69 -3.83 6.55
C GLY A 159 1.32 -4.50 6.37
N TYR A 160 1.16 -5.39 5.40
CA TYR A 160 -0.14 -5.97 5.07
C TYR A 160 -0.62 -7.08 6.02
N VAL A 161 0.30 -7.83 6.63
CA VAL A 161 -0.08 -8.71 7.75
C VAL A 161 -0.61 -7.88 8.92
N ALA A 162 0.01 -6.73 9.21
CA ALA A 162 -0.46 -5.83 10.26
C ALA A 162 -1.81 -5.17 9.91
N VAL A 163 -2.07 -4.86 8.64
CA VAL A 163 -3.40 -4.44 8.17
C VAL A 163 -4.45 -5.50 8.52
N GLY A 164 -4.19 -6.77 8.20
CA GLY A 164 -5.11 -7.87 8.52
C GLY A 164 -5.29 -8.07 10.02
N ALA A 165 -4.20 -8.09 10.78
CA ALA A 165 -4.24 -8.24 12.24
C ALA A 165 -5.01 -7.10 12.93
N ALA A 166 -4.82 -5.85 12.49
CA ALA A 166 -5.55 -4.71 13.01
C ALA A 166 -7.03 -4.76 12.65
N ALA A 167 -7.40 -5.13 11.42
CA ALA A 167 -8.79 -5.28 11.00
C ALA A 167 -9.53 -6.35 11.82
N LEU A 168 -8.85 -7.46 12.13
CA LEU A 168 -9.37 -8.51 13.00
C LEU A 168 -9.54 -8.00 14.43
N ALA A 169 -8.52 -7.34 14.97
CA ALA A 169 -8.54 -6.83 16.34
C ALA A 169 -9.63 -5.77 16.55
N THR A 170 -9.80 -4.84 15.60
CA THR A 170 -10.87 -3.84 15.67
C THR A 170 -12.25 -4.45 15.44
N GLY A 171 -12.39 -5.42 14.55
CA GLY A 171 -13.65 -6.14 14.36
C GLY A 171 -14.09 -6.89 15.63
N TRP A 172 -13.14 -7.55 16.30
CA TRP A 172 -13.39 -8.23 17.58
C TRP A 172 -13.74 -7.25 18.71
N LEU A 173 -12.98 -6.15 18.85
CA LEU A 173 -13.29 -5.11 19.84
C LEU A 173 -14.67 -4.50 19.58
N ALA A 174 -15.01 -4.25 18.32
CA ALA A 174 -16.27 -3.67 17.95
C ALA A 174 -17.46 -4.59 18.25
N ALA A 175 -17.29 -5.90 18.06
CA ALA A 175 -18.30 -6.89 18.41
C ALA A 175 -18.58 -6.96 19.93
N ARG A 176 -17.59 -6.65 20.77
CA ARG A 176 -17.70 -6.76 22.23
C ARG A 176 -18.04 -5.45 22.94
N TYR A 177 -17.54 -4.33 22.44
CA TYR A 177 -17.61 -3.04 23.12
C TYR A 177 -18.35 -1.96 22.34
N GLY A 178 -18.78 -2.25 21.10
CA GLY A 178 -19.41 -1.29 20.20
C GLY A 178 -18.42 -0.69 19.18
N LEU A 179 -18.97 -0.06 18.13
CA LEU A 179 -18.18 0.44 16.99
C LEU A 179 -17.24 1.59 17.37
N ARG A 180 -17.60 2.40 18.38
CA ARG A 180 -16.84 3.54 18.91
C ARG A 180 -17.05 3.71 20.42
N PRO A 181 -16.06 4.25 21.16
CA PRO A 181 -14.70 4.63 20.74
C PRO A 181 -13.65 3.50 20.86
N GLN A 182 -13.98 2.38 21.51
CA GLN A 182 -13.01 1.40 22.02
C GLN A 182 -12.09 0.80 20.95
N PRO A 183 -12.57 0.41 19.75
CA PRO A 183 -11.70 -0.12 18.70
C PRO A 183 -10.58 0.85 18.30
N PHE A 184 -10.82 2.16 18.37
CA PHE A 184 -9.87 3.19 17.94
C PHE A 184 -8.74 3.44 18.94
N TYR A 185 -8.80 2.92 20.18
CA TYR A 185 -7.66 3.00 21.10
C TYR A 185 -6.44 2.24 20.58
N LEU A 186 -6.65 1.20 19.75
CA LEU A 186 -5.56 0.55 19.03
C LEU A 186 -4.85 1.53 18.09
N GLY A 187 -5.60 2.38 17.39
CA GLY A 187 -5.04 3.44 16.55
C GLY A 187 -4.17 4.41 17.34
N VAL A 188 -4.60 4.82 18.53
CA VAL A 188 -3.78 5.66 19.43
C VAL A 188 -2.46 4.96 19.77
N ALA A 189 -2.51 3.68 20.14
CA ALA A 189 -1.32 2.90 20.44
C ALA A 189 -0.37 2.78 19.24
N PHE A 190 -0.91 2.54 18.03
CA PHE A 190 -0.12 2.43 16.81
C PHE A 190 0.56 3.75 16.44
N VAL A 191 -0.14 4.88 16.55
CA VAL A 191 0.46 6.20 16.29
C VAL A 191 1.53 6.54 17.31
N LEU A 192 1.27 6.33 18.62
CA LEU A 192 2.25 6.59 19.65
C LEU A 192 3.50 5.73 19.46
N ALA A 193 3.35 4.43 19.22
CA ALA A 193 4.47 3.53 18.98
C ALA A 193 5.25 3.93 17.71
N GLY A 194 4.55 4.17 16.60
CA GLY A 194 5.14 4.60 15.33
C GLY A 194 5.91 5.91 15.45
N LEU A 195 5.32 6.90 16.11
CA LEU A 195 5.90 8.22 16.34
C LEU A 195 7.12 8.15 17.27
N LEU A 196 6.99 7.50 18.43
CA LEU A 196 8.09 7.39 19.41
C LEU A 196 9.27 6.62 18.84
N LEU A 197 9.04 5.50 18.15
CA LEU A 197 10.11 4.76 17.49
C LEU A 197 10.78 5.59 16.39
N SER A 198 10.00 6.35 15.61
CA SER A 198 10.54 7.21 14.55
C SER A 198 11.35 8.38 15.11
N LEU A 199 10.92 8.97 16.23
CA LEU A 199 11.62 10.07 16.91
C LEU A 199 12.92 9.58 17.57
N LEU A 200 12.81 8.52 18.39
CA LEU A 200 13.86 8.12 19.33
C LEU A 200 14.84 7.10 18.75
N ALA A 201 14.37 6.17 17.91
CA ALA A 201 15.15 5.00 17.50
C ALA A 201 15.56 5.03 16.02
N VAL A 202 14.72 5.57 15.12
CA VAL A 202 15.04 5.65 13.69
C VAL A 202 16.14 6.68 13.43
N ARG A 203 17.09 6.29 12.59
CA ARG A 203 18.24 7.12 12.18
C ARG A 203 18.13 7.52 10.72
N GLU A 204 18.69 8.68 10.39
CA GLU A 204 18.74 9.19 9.02
C GLU A 204 19.56 8.26 8.11
N THR A 205 19.04 7.94 6.92
CA THR A 205 19.69 7.03 5.95
C THR A 205 20.22 7.76 4.71
N HIS A 206 20.02 9.08 4.59
CA HIS A 206 20.50 9.90 3.48
C HIS A 206 22.01 9.70 3.17
N ALA A 207 22.82 9.45 4.20
CA ALA A 207 24.25 9.19 4.04
C ALA A 207 24.53 7.86 3.30
N HIS A 208 23.71 6.82 3.51
CA HIS A 208 23.84 5.53 2.83
C HIS A 208 23.51 5.66 1.34
N ALA A 209 22.44 6.40 1.02
CA ALA A 209 22.06 6.70 -0.37
C ALA A 209 23.16 7.48 -1.11
N ARG A 210 23.75 8.50 -0.47
CA ARG A 210 24.89 9.26 -1.03
C ARG A 210 26.10 8.36 -1.24
N HIS A 211 26.41 7.48 -0.29
CA HIS A 211 27.52 6.55 -0.41
C HIS A 211 27.33 5.58 -1.59
N GLU A 212 26.12 5.03 -1.77
CA GLU A 212 25.79 4.18 -2.91
C GLU A 212 25.86 4.96 -4.25
N ALA A 213 25.42 6.22 -4.28
CA ALA A 213 25.49 7.06 -5.48
C ALA A 213 26.94 7.34 -5.92
N LEU A 214 27.82 7.66 -4.96
CA LEU A 214 29.25 7.89 -5.21
C LEU A 214 29.97 6.63 -5.74
N GLN A 215 29.52 5.44 -5.36
CA GLN A 215 30.06 4.18 -5.88
C GLN A 215 29.60 3.86 -7.32
N ARG A 216 28.45 4.36 -7.75
CA ARG A 216 27.88 4.06 -9.08
C ARG A 216 28.25 5.06 -10.19
N GLN A 217 28.66 6.29 -9.86
CA GLN A 217 28.98 7.31 -10.87
C GLN A 217 30.31 8.02 -10.59
N PRO A 218 31.46 7.43 -10.97
CA PRO A 218 32.68 8.18 -11.19
C PRO A 218 32.62 8.84 -12.58
N GLY A 219 31.85 9.94 -12.72
CA GLY A 219 31.89 10.81 -13.91
C GLY A 219 30.55 11.14 -14.55
N GLY A 220 30.18 12.43 -14.49
CA GLY A 220 29.14 13.05 -15.34
C GLY A 220 27.70 12.97 -14.83
N ARG A 221 27.01 14.12 -14.73
CA ARG A 221 25.55 14.19 -14.57
C ARG A 221 24.90 13.74 -15.89
N PRO A 222 24.13 12.65 -15.94
CA PRO A 222 23.39 12.30 -17.14
C PRO A 222 22.35 13.39 -17.43
N ASP A 223 22.10 13.65 -18.71
CA ASP A 223 21.04 14.56 -19.14
C ASP A 223 19.70 13.89 -18.84
N LEU A 224 19.10 14.25 -17.70
CA LEU A 224 17.90 13.59 -17.19
C LEU A 224 16.66 14.22 -17.85
N PRO A 225 15.72 13.41 -18.38
CA PRO A 225 14.48 13.93 -18.92
C PRO A 225 13.69 14.69 -17.84
N SER A 226 12.95 15.70 -18.26
CA SER A 226 12.14 16.52 -17.35
C SER A 226 11.12 15.66 -16.58
N PRO A 227 10.71 16.07 -15.36
CA PRO A 227 9.67 15.36 -14.61
C PRO A 227 8.37 15.14 -15.40
N GLY A 228 7.98 16.12 -16.24
CA GLY A 228 6.80 16.01 -17.09
C GLY A 228 6.98 14.97 -18.21
N THR A 229 8.16 14.91 -18.82
CA THR A 229 8.49 13.87 -19.81
C THR A 229 8.43 12.47 -19.18
N ILE A 230 8.99 12.30 -17.97
CA ILE A 230 8.94 11.01 -17.26
C ILE A 230 7.49 10.63 -16.93
N PHE A 231 6.68 11.60 -16.50
CA PHE A 231 5.26 11.38 -16.21
C PHE A 231 4.50 10.86 -17.43
N TRP A 232 4.56 11.56 -18.56
CA TRP A 232 3.87 11.15 -19.79
C TRP A 232 4.39 9.83 -20.35
N ARG A 233 5.71 9.63 -20.31
CA ARG A 233 6.32 8.38 -20.77
C ARG A 233 5.85 7.19 -19.96
N THR A 234 5.88 7.32 -18.63
CA THR A 234 5.51 6.24 -17.71
C THR A 234 4.02 5.94 -17.76
N SER A 235 3.19 6.97 -17.94
CA SER A 235 1.74 6.84 -17.86
C SER A 235 1.11 6.37 -19.16
N TRP A 236 1.60 6.81 -20.33
CA TRP A 236 0.94 6.51 -21.62
C TRP A 236 1.87 6.16 -22.80
N GLN A 237 3.05 6.75 -22.92
CA GLN A 237 3.83 6.61 -24.16
C GLN A 237 4.58 5.27 -24.25
N ASP A 238 5.15 4.81 -23.14
CA ASP A 238 5.85 3.53 -23.10
C ASP A 238 4.86 2.39 -22.86
N ARG A 239 4.86 1.42 -23.77
CA ARG A 239 3.92 0.29 -23.75
C ARG A 239 4.01 -0.54 -22.47
N ASN A 240 5.22 -0.77 -21.95
CA ASN A 240 5.39 -1.59 -20.74
C ASN A 240 5.07 -0.77 -19.50
N LEU A 241 5.60 0.46 -19.38
CA LEU A 241 5.35 1.31 -18.20
C LEU A 241 3.87 1.65 -18.05
N SER A 242 3.18 1.98 -19.15
CA SER A 242 1.74 2.27 -19.11
C SER A 242 0.91 1.04 -18.75
N SER A 243 1.28 -0.15 -19.25
CA SER A 243 0.63 -1.42 -18.87
C SER A 243 0.81 -1.72 -17.37
N ILE A 244 2.00 -1.45 -16.83
CA ILE A 244 2.30 -1.61 -15.39
C ILE A 244 1.48 -0.61 -14.56
N CYS A 245 1.35 0.64 -15.00
CA CYS A 245 0.51 1.64 -14.32
C CYS A 245 -0.98 1.27 -14.35
N GLN A 246 -1.49 0.82 -15.51
CA GLN A 246 -2.86 0.37 -15.66
C GLN A 246 -3.16 -0.83 -14.75
N ALA A 247 -2.28 -1.83 -14.73
CA ALA A 247 -2.41 -2.98 -13.85
C ALA A 247 -2.33 -2.57 -12.37
N GLY A 248 -1.41 -1.67 -12.01
CA GLY A 248 -1.32 -1.14 -10.64
C GLY A 248 -2.59 -0.43 -10.20
N LEU A 249 -3.17 0.40 -11.07
CA LEU A 249 -4.43 1.08 -10.81
C LEU A 249 -5.55 0.07 -10.57
N VAL A 250 -5.71 -0.95 -11.43
CA VAL A 250 -6.77 -1.95 -11.27
C VAL A 250 -6.55 -2.83 -10.04
N ASN A 251 -5.30 -3.16 -9.71
CA ASN A 251 -5.01 -3.91 -8.49
C ASN A 251 -5.50 -3.19 -7.22
N ASN A 252 -5.31 -1.87 -7.13
CA ASN A 252 -5.78 -1.08 -5.99
C ASN A 252 -7.26 -0.66 -6.12
N LEU A 253 -7.80 -0.65 -7.34
CA LEU A 253 -9.25 -0.57 -7.58
C LEU A 253 -9.95 -1.75 -6.90
N ASN A 254 -9.38 -2.95 -7.00
CA ASN A 254 -9.88 -4.15 -6.31
C ASN A 254 -9.83 -3.98 -4.80
N ASP A 255 -8.72 -3.50 -4.24
CA ASP A 255 -8.59 -3.26 -2.79
C ASP A 255 -9.54 -2.14 -2.32
N GLY A 256 -9.76 -1.09 -3.13
CA GLY A 256 -10.74 -0.03 -2.83
C GLY A 256 -12.17 -0.55 -2.76
N MET A 257 -12.58 -1.37 -3.73
CA MET A 257 -13.87 -2.06 -3.69
C MET A 257 -13.96 -3.04 -2.52
N ALA A 258 -12.93 -3.88 -2.30
CA ALA A 258 -12.92 -4.88 -1.24
C ALA A 258 -12.96 -4.25 0.16
N TRP A 259 -12.29 -3.11 0.36
CA TRP A 259 -12.35 -2.37 1.61
C TRP A 259 -13.75 -1.77 1.84
N GLY A 260 -14.35 -1.17 0.82
CA GLY A 260 -15.64 -0.48 0.95
C GLY A 260 -16.86 -1.41 0.93
N LEU A 261 -17.01 -2.18 -0.15
CA LEU A 261 -18.23 -2.94 -0.43
C LEU A 261 -18.27 -4.32 0.21
N PHE A 262 -17.14 -5.02 0.40
CA PHE A 262 -17.22 -6.38 0.94
C PHE A 262 -17.80 -6.44 2.35
N PRO A 263 -17.42 -5.56 3.31
CA PRO A 263 -18.06 -5.56 4.63
C PRO A 263 -19.58 -5.35 4.56
N LEU A 264 -20.06 -4.51 3.64
CA LEU A 264 -21.49 -4.27 3.40
C LEU A 264 -22.18 -5.49 2.79
N ALA A 265 -21.56 -6.12 1.79
CA ALA A 265 -22.07 -7.34 1.17
C ALA A 265 -22.14 -8.51 2.17
N PHE A 266 -21.14 -8.64 3.04
CA PHE A 266 -21.12 -9.65 4.10
C PHE A 266 -22.20 -9.39 5.14
N ALA A 267 -22.40 -8.13 5.54
CA ALA A 267 -23.48 -7.74 6.45
C ALA A 267 -24.86 -8.03 5.84
N ALA A 268 -25.07 -7.70 4.57
CA ALA A 268 -26.30 -7.99 3.83
C ALA A 268 -26.59 -9.51 3.70
N ALA A 269 -25.54 -10.33 3.68
CA ALA A 269 -25.65 -11.79 3.72
C ALA A 269 -25.85 -12.37 5.15
N GLY A 270 -26.05 -11.51 6.16
CA GLY A 270 -26.32 -11.90 7.54
C GLY A 270 -25.08 -12.28 8.36
N MET A 271 -23.87 -11.93 7.91
CA MET A 271 -22.64 -12.19 8.68
C MET A 271 -22.59 -11.32 9.94
N SER A 272 -22.19 -11.93 11.05
CA SER A 272 -21.90 -11.21 12.30
C SER A 272 -20.67 -10.30 12.15
N LEU A 273 -20.56 -9.28 13.00
CA LEU A 273 -19.41 -8.37 13.00
C LEU A 273 -18.06 -9.09 13.18
N THR A 274 -18.05 -10.16 13.97
CA THR A 274 -16.88 -11.04 14.14
C THR A 274 -16.51 -11.75 12.83
N GLN A 275 -17.50 -12.29 12.10
CA GLN A 275 -17.25 -12.92 10.80
C GLN A 275 -16.77 -11.91 9.76
N ILE A 276 -17.35 -10.71 9.73
CA ILE A 276 -16.90 -9.61 8.86
C ILE A 276 -15.45 -9.24 9.19
N GLY A 277 -15.10 -9.13 10.48
CA GLY A 277 -13.73 -8.87 10.93
C GLY A 277 -12.75 -9.94 10.44
N TRP A 278 -13.10 -11.22 10.52
CA TRP A 278 -12.29 -12.31 9.95
C TRP A 278 -12.13 -12.20 8.43
N LEU A 279 -13.21 -12.00 7.70
CA LEU A 279 -13.16 -11.89 6.23
C LEU A 279 -12.35 -10.66 5.78
N ALA A 280 -12.52 -9.52 6.44
CA ALA A 280 -11.77 -8.30 6.18
C ALA A 280 -10.27 -8.46 6.50
N ALA A 281 -9.92 -9.35 7.43
CA ALA A 281 -8.53 -9.63 7.81
C ALA A 281 -7.85 -10.65 6.88
N VAL A 282 -8.57 -11.68 6.42
CA VAL A 282 -8.00 -12.78 5.63
C VAL A 282 -7.40 -12.27 4.32
N TYR A 283 -8.08 -11.39 3.60
CA TYR A 283 -7.57 -10.85 2.34
C TYR A 283 -6.16 -10.22 2.48
N PRO A 284 -5.96 -9.15 3.30
CA PRO A 284 -4.65 -8.55 3.47
C PRO A 284 -3.64 -9.46 4.17
N ALA A 285 -4.07 -10.39 5.04
CA ALA A 285 -3.17 -11.36 5.66
C ALA A 285 -2.59 -12.36 4.65
N VAL A 286 -3.43 -12.92 3.77
CA VAL A 286 -3.01 -13.83 2.69
C VAL A 286 -2.11 -13.09 1.70
N TRP A 287 -2.51 -11.88 1.29
CA TRP A 287 -1.66 -11.04 0.45
C TRP A 287 -0.29 -10.79 1.12
N GLY A 288 -0.33 -10.34 2.38
CA GLY A 288 0.83 -10.09 3.23
C GLY A 288 1.80 -11.28 3.26
N GLY A 289 1.29 -12.47 3.60
CA GLY A 289 2.08 -13.69 3.73
C GLY A 289 2.62 -14.24 2.41
N CYS A 290 1.77 -14.33 1.39
CA CYS A 290 2.14 -14.92 0.10
C CYS A 290 3.19 -14.09 -0.65
N GLN A 291 3.27 -12.78 -0.43
CA GLN A 291 4.19 -11.93 -1.20
C GLN A 291 5.68 -12.15 -0.91
N LEU A 292 6.02 -12.75 0.24
CA LEU A 292 7.37 -13.21 0.53
C LEU A 292 7.83 -14.26 -0.49
N VAL A 293 6.90 -15.13 -0.92
CA VAL A 293 7.15 -16.21 -1.88
C VAL A 293 7.03 -15.69 -3.31
N THR A 294 5.94 -14.99 -3.64
CA THR A 294 5.69 -14.56 -5.03
C THR A 294 6.70 -13.51 -5.51
N GLY A 295 7.23 -12.67 -4.61
CA GLY A 295 8.31 -11.74 -4.94
C GLY A 295 9.57 -12.46 -5.43
N ALA A 296 10.05 -13.44 -4.66
CA ALA A 296 11.21 -14.25 -5.04
C ALA A 296 10.92 -15.14 -6.26
N MET A 297 9.69 -15.65 -6.38
CA MET A 297 9.26 -16.43 -7.53
C MET A 297 9.33 -15.61 -8.83
N SER A 298 8.96 -14.33 -8.77
CA SER A 298 9.01 -13.43 -9.92
C SER A 298 10.42 -13.33 -10.52
N ASP A 299 11.46 -13.32 -9.69
CA ASP A 299 12.85 -13.25 -10.15
C ASP A 299 13.30 -14.53 -10.87
N ARG A 300 12.56 -15.64 -10.71
CA ARG A 300 12.90 -16.94 -11.33
C ARG A 300 12.10 -17.22 -12.60
N ILE A 301 10.79 -16.95 -12.56
CA ILE A 301 9.87 -17.34 -13.64
C ILE A 301 9.47 -16.20 -14.56
N GLY A 302 9.88 -14.97 -14.26
CA GLY A 302 9.54 -13.76 -15.01
C GLY A 302 8.40 -12.94 -14.42
N ARG A 303 8.22 -11.72 -14.94
CA ARG A 303 7.22 -10.76 -14.44
C ARG A 303 5.86 -10.96 -15.09
N LYS A 304 5.84 -11.15 -16.41
CA LYS A 304 4.60 -11.05 -17.21
C LYS A 304 3.60 -12.11 -16.79
N GLY A 305 4.03 -13.36 -16.69
CA GLY A 305 3.17 -14.49 -16.34
C GLY A 305 2.49 -14.32 -14.98
N LEU A 306 3.25 -13.87 -13.97
CA LEU A 306 2.71 -13.63 -12.63
C LEU A 306 1.72 -12.48 -12.57
N ILE A 307 1.97 -11.38 -13.29
CA ILE A 307 1.01 -10.26 -13.35
C ILE A 307 -0.30 -10.72 -13.98
N VAL A 308 -0.23 -11.41 -15.12
CA VAL A 308 -1.44 -11.86 -15.85
C VAL A 308 -2.22 -12.89 -15.05
N ALA A 309 -1.56 -13.96 -14.61
CA ALA A 309 -2.21 -15.02 -13.83
C ALA A 309 -2.72 -14.48 -12.49
N GLY A 310 -1.98 -13.58 -11.85
CA GLY A 310 -2.40 -12.92 -10.62
C GLY A 310 -3.65 -12.07 -10.81
N MET A 311 -3.74 -11.28 -11.89
CA MET A 311 -4.97 -10.54 -12.22
C MET A 311 -6.17 -11.46 -12.42
N TRP A 312 -6.00 -12.55 -13.16
CA TRP A 312 -7.10 -13.51 -13.37
C TRP A 312 -7.49 -14.24 -12.08
N LEU A 313 -6.54 -14.54 -11.20
CA LEU A 313 -6.82 -15.12 -9.89
C LEU A 313 -7.57 -14.14 -8.98
N GLN A 314 -7.22 -12.85 -9.02
CA GLN A 314 -7.99 -11.80 -8.34
C GLN A 314 -9.43 -11.74 -8.88
N ALA A 315 -9.59 -11.72 -10.20
CA ALA A 315 -10.91 -11.72 -10.83
C ALA A 315 -11.73 -12.94 -10.39
N ALA A 316 -11.14 -14.14 -10.39
CA ALA A 316 -11.78 -15.35 -9.90
C ALA A 316 -12.19 -15.24 -8.42
N GLY A 317 -11.33 -14.69 -7.55
CA GLY A 317 -11.66 -14.45 -6.15
C GLY A 317 -12.84 -13.48 -5.96
N ILE A 318 -12.90 -12.43 -6.78
CA ILE A 318 -14.02 -11.48 -6.79
C ILE A 318 -15.30 -12.15 -7.28
N VAL A 319 -15.23 -12.97 -8.34
CA VAL A 319 -16.37 -13.76 -8.86
C VAL A 319 -16.91 -14.72 -7.79
N VAL A 320 -16.03 -15.45 -7.12
CA VAL A 320 -16.40 -16.36 -6.03
C VAL A 320 -17.10 -15.61 -4.89
N THR A 321 -16.59 -14.41 -4.56
CA THR A 321 -17.21 -13.54 -3.55
C THR A 321 -18.60 -13.07 -4.00
N ALA A 322 -18.72 -12.58 -5.24
CA ALA A 322 -19.97 -12.04 -5.81
C ALA A 322 -21.09 -13.10 -5.90
N GLY A 323 -20.72 -14.34 -6.19
CA GLY A 323 -21.66 -15.46 -6.32
C GLY A 323 -21.98 -16.17 -5.00
N SER A 324 -21.44 -15.73 -3.86
CA SER A 324 -21.63 -16.40 -2.57
C SER A 324 -22.54 -15.63 -1.63
N LEU A 325 -23.21 -16.38 -0.76
CA LEU A 325 -23.98 -15.89 0.40
C LEU A 325 -23.57 -16.59 1.70
N ARG A 326 -22.47 -17.35 1.67
CA ARG A 326 -22.01 -18.18 2.79
C ARG A 326 -20.60 -17.77 3.17
N PHE A 327 -20.29 -17.86 4.47
CA PHE A 327 -18.97 -17.54 5.00
C PHE A 327 -17.83 -18.26 4.27
N SER A 328 -18.00 -19.55 3.94
CA SER A 328 -16.96 -20.33 3.25
C SER A 328 -16.65 -19.83 1.84
N GLY A 329 -17.66 -19.35 1.10
CA GLY A 329 -17.45 -18.79 -0.23
C GLY A 329 -16.80 -17.41 -0.17
N PHE A 330 -17.21 -16.55 0.77
CA PHE A 330 -16.50 -15.29 1.03
C PHE A 330 -15.05 -15.51 1.46
N LEU A 331 -14.80 -16.52 2.31
CA LEU A 331 -13.45 -16.88 2.74
C LEU A 331 -12.60 -17.33 1.54
N ALA A 332 -13.12 -18.24 0.72
CA ALA A 332 -12.44 -18.71 -0.49
C ALA A 332 -12.15 -17.55 -1.46
N GLY A 333 -13.12 -16.66 -1.67
CA GLY A 333 -12.95 -15.47 -2.50
C GLY A 333 -11.88 -14.53 -1.98
N ALA A 334 -11.85 -14.26 -0.67
CA ALA A 334 -10.84 -13.44 -0.01
C ALA A 334 -9.43 -14.04 -0.10
N VAL A 335 -9.31 -15.36 0.04
CA VAL A 335 -8.03 -16.08 -0.12
C VAL A 335 -7.53 -15.98 -1.57
N LEU A 336 -8.39 -16.28 -2.56
CA LEU A 336 -8.02 -16.18 -3.98
C LEU A 336 -7.61 -14.76 -4.37
N LEU A 337 -8.38 -13.76 -3.92
CA LEU A 337 -8.04 -12.35 -4.11
C LEU A 337 -6.68 -12.02 -3.48
N GLY A 338 -6.43 -12.47 -2.24
CA GLY A 338 -5.16 -12.27 -1.54
C GLY A 338 -3.96 -12.87 -2.26
N VAL A 339 -4.06 -14.13 -2.70
CA VAL A 339 -2.99 -14.80 -3.46
C VAL A 339 -2.76 -14.09 -4.79
N GLY A 340 -3.82 -13.73 -5.51
CA GLY A 340 -3.73 -13.00 -6.76
C GLY A 340 -3.07 -11.63 -6.59
N THR A 341 -3.44 -10.87 -5.56
CA THR A 341 -2.80 -9.58 -5.24
C THR A 341 -1.32 -9.78 -4.89
N ALA A 342 -0.97 -10.83 -4.14
CA ALA A 342 0.43 -11.17 -3.85
C ALA A 342 1.24 -11.49 -5.11
N MET A 343 0.66 -12.10 -6.13
CA MET A 343 1.34 -12.36 -7.40
C MET A 343 1.58 -11.06 -8.20
N VAL A 344 0.64 -10.12 -8.16
CA VAL A 344 0.68 -8.90 -8.96
C VAL A 344 1.54 -7.82 -8.30
N TYR A 345 1.27 -7.50 -7.04
CA TYR A 345 1.77 -6.28 -6.40
C TYR A 345 3.31 -6.15 -6.37
N PRO A 346 4.08 -7.09 -5.78
CA PRO A 346 5.54 -7.00 -5.79
C PRO A 346 6.12 -7.09 -7.20
N THR A 347 5.45 -7.85 -8.10
CA THR A 347 5.90 -8.07 -9.47
C THR A 347 5.79 -6.80 -10.33
N LEU A 348 4.75 -5.99 -10.15
CA LEU A 348 4.61 -4.70 -10.83
C LEU A 348 5.72 -3.72 -10.41
N LEU A 349 6.07 -3.71 -9.13
CA LEU A 349 7.14 -2.86 -8.61
C LEU A 349 8.53 -3.31 -9.10
N ALA A 350 8.73 -4.62 -9.31
CA ALA A 350 9.93 -5.12 -9.98
C ALA A 350 9.95 -4.72 -11.47
N ALA A 351 8.85 -4.94 -12.18
CA ALA A 351 8.73 -4.66 -13.61
C ALA A 351 8.95 -3.16 -13.94
N ILE A 352 8.43 -2.24 -13.12
CA ILE A 352 8.69 -0.80 -13.33
C ILE A 352 10.19 -0.48 -13.17
N GLY A 353 10.88 -1.17 -12.26
CA GLY A 353 12.31 -1.04 -12.05
C GLY A 353 13.15 -1.60 -13.21
N ASP A 354 12.71 -2.71 -13.80
CA ASP A 354 13.36 -3.37 -14.93
C ASP A 354 13.30 -2.49 -16.20
N VAL A 355 12.16 -1.84 -16.46
CA VAL A 355 11.95 -1.02 -17.67
C VAL A 355 12.50 0.39 -17.53
N ALA A 356 12.41 1.00 -16.34
CA ALA A 356 12.82 2.37 -16.15
C ALA A 356 14.35 2.53 -16.12
N HIS A 357 14.85 3.52 -16.88
CA HIS A 357 16.27 3.84 -16.91
C HIS A 357 16.79 4.20 -15.51
N PRO A 358 18.01 3.76 -15.12
CA PRO A 358 18.54 3.97 -13.77
C PRO A 358 18.48 5.43 -13.28
N GLY A 359 18.76 6.40 -14.16
CA GLY A 359 18.79 7.82 -13.82
C GLY A 359 17.44 8.43 -13.43
N TRP A 360 16.32 7.87 -13.90
CA TRP A 360 14.96 8.38 -13.61
C TRP A 360 14.02 7.30 -13.05
N ARG A 361 14.54 6.13 -12.67
CA ARG A 361 13.79 5.01 -12.09
C ARG A 361 12.95 5.41 -10.88
N ALA A 362 13.52 6.19 -9.95
CA ALA A 362 12.79 6.66 -8.77
C ALA A 362 11.56 7.50 -9.15
N SER A 363 11.69 8.37 -10.16
CA SER A 363 10.58 9.16 -10.68
C SER A 363 9.51 8.30 -11.34
N ALA A 364 9.88 7.28 -12.13
CA ALA A 364 8.94 6.34 -12.73
C ALA A 364 8.18 5.53 -11.68
N VAL A 365 8.86 5.06 -10.63
CA VAL A 365 8.22 4.41 -9.47
C VAL A 365 7.22 5.37 -8.81
N GLY A 366 7.56 6.66 -8.65
CA GLY A 366 6.65 7.68 -8.12
C GLY A 366 5.37 7.85 -8.97
N VAL A 367 5.51 7.88 -10.30
CA VAL A 367 4.36 7.95 -11.23
C VAL A 367 3.51 6.68 -11.17
N TYR A 368 4.15 5.51 -11.14
CA TYR A 368 3.45 4.23 -10.95
C TYR A 368 2.64 4.22 -9.65
N ARG A 369 3.24 4.67 -8.53
CA ARG A 369 2.57 4.72 -7.24
C ARG A 369 1.39 5.69 -7.22
N LEU A 370 1.50 6.83 -7.92
CA LEU A 370 0.38 7.74 -8.12
C LEU A 370 -0.82 7.01 -8.77
N TRP A 371 -0.62 6.37 -9.92
CA TRP A 371 -1.69 5.64 -10.62
C TRP A 371 -2.27 4.50 -9.81
N ARG A 372 -1.38 3.73 -9.18
CA ARG A 372 -1.77 2.62 -8.31
C ARG A 372 -2.62 3.11 -7.14
N ASP A 373 -2.18 4.11 -6.37
CA ASP A 373 -2.94 4.57 -5.20
C ASP A 373 -4.22 5.34 -5.59
N LEU A 374 -4.27 5.99 -6.76
CA LEU A 374 -5.53 6.50 -7.32
C LEU A 374 -6.55 5.39 -7.60
N GLY A 375 -6.09 4.16 -7.80
CA GLY A 375 -6.94 2.98 -7.90
C GLY A 375 -7.92 2.84 -6.73
N TYR A 376 -7.50 3.16 -5.49
CA TYR A 376 -8.40 3.14 -4.33
C TYR A 376 -9.61 4.06 -4.53
N ALA A 377 -9.33 5.30 -4.96
CA ALA A 377 -10.36 6.30 -5.14
C ALA A 377 -11.28 5.97 -6.31
N ILE A 378 -10.71 5.56 -7.44
CA ILE A 378 -11.48 5.15 -8.62
C ILE A 378 -12.33 3.93 -8.32
N GLY A 379 -11.79 2.93 -7.60
CA GLY A 379 -12.52 1.73 -7.22
C GLY A 379 -13.64 2.00 -6.25
N ALA A 380 -13.39 2.78 -5.20
CA ALA A 380 -14.42 3.15 -4.24
C ALA A 380 -15.55 3.97 -4.88
N LEU A 381 -15.20 4.96 -5.73
CA LEU A 381 -16.18 5.79 -6.42
C LEU A 381 -16.99 4.99 -7.44
N LEU A 382 -16.32 4.24 -8.32
CA LEU A 382 -16.97 3.45 -9.36
C LEU A 382 -17.89 2.38 -8.74
N SER A 383 -17.38 1.64 -7.75
CA SER A 383 -18.15 0.58 -7.11
C SER A 383 -19.29 1.13 -6.27
N GLY A 384 -19.12 2.26 -5.58
CA GLY A 384 -20.19 2.95 -4.86
C GLY A 384 -21.31 3.43 -5.78
N VAL A 385 -20.98 4.11 -6.88
CA VAL A 385 -21.98 4.63 -7.84
C VAL A 385 -22.74 3.48 -8.50
N VAL A 386 -22.05 2.42 -8.93
CA VAL A 386 -22.70 1.26 -9.53
C VAL A 386 -23.53 0.49 -8.51
N ALA A 387 -23.11 0.44 -7.24
CA ALA A 387 -23.89 -0.18 -6.17
C ALA A 387 -25.19 0.59 -5.89
N ASP A 388 -25.16 1.91 -5.94
CA ASP A 388 -26.35 2.75 -5.75
C ASP A 388 -27.34 2.65 -6.91
N LEU A 389 -26.85 2.55 -8.15
CA LEU A 389 -27.71 2.50 -9.35
C LEU A 389 -28.21 1.10 -9.70
N PHE A 390 -27.37 0.07 -9.49
CA PHE A 390 -27.59 -1.28 -10.01
C PHE A 390 -27.41 -2.38 -8.95
N GLY A 391 -27.19 -2.01 -7.69
CA GLY A 391 -26.99 -2.94 -6.57
C GLY A 391 -25.53 -3.39 -6.39
N MET A 392 -25.18 -3.76 -5.15
CA MET A 392 -23.82 -4.18 -4.78
C MET A 392 -23.28 -5.33 -5.61
N ALA A 393 -24.13 -6.31 -5.96
CA ALA A 393 -23.71 -7.45 -6.79
C ALA A 393 -23.18 -6.98 -8.16
N SER A 394 -23.89 -6.07 -8.82
CA SER A 394 -23.49 -5.50 -10.12
C SER A 394 -22.14 -4.76 -10.03
N ALA A 395 -21.90 -4.04 -8.94
CA ALA A 395 -20.63 -3.36 -8.70
C ALA A 395 -19.48 -4.36 -8.54
N ILE A 396 -19.68 -5.44 -7.78
CA ILE A 396 -18.65 -6.46 -7.57
C ILE A 396 -18.36 -7.22 -8.87
N TRP A 397 -19.38 -7.58 -9.65
CA TRP A 397 -19.22 -8.21 -10.97
C TRP A 397 -18.50 -7.31 -11.97
N LEU A 398 -18.80 -6.01 -11.98
CA LEU A 398 -18.10 -5.03 -12.82
C LEU A 398 -16.61 -5.01 -12.52
N VAL A 399 -16.23 -4.93 -11.24
CA VAL A 399 -14.82 -4.92 -10.83
C VAL A 399 -14.12 -6.25 -11.17
N ALA A 400 -14.82 -7.38 -11.07
CA ALA A 400 -14.30 -8.67 -11.53
C ALA A 400 -13.97 -8.63 -13.03
N GLY A 401 -14.88 -8.09 -13.85
CA GLY A 401 -14.70 -7.92 -15.29
C GLY A 401 -13.54 -6.98 -15.65
N LEU A 402 -13.44 -5.84 -14.95
CA LEU A 402 -12.34 -4.88 -15.14
C LEU A 402 -10.99 -5.49 -14.76
N THR A 403 -10.95 -6.32 -13.71
CA THR A 403 -9.74 -7.04 -13.29
C THR A 403 -9.32 -8.06 -14.34
N PHE A 404 -10.27 -8.86 -14.84
CA PHE A 404 -10.01 -9.82 -15.91
C PHE A 404 -9.49 -9.13 -17.18
N LEU A 405 -10.13 -8.02 -17.56
CA LEU A 405 -9.73 -7.21 -18.71
C LEU A 405 -8.33 -6.60 -18.53
N SER A 406 -7.98 -6.13 -17.32
CA SER A 406 -6.61 -5.66 -17.03
C SER A 406 -5.58 -6.78 -17.21
N GLY A 407 -5.90 -8.00 -16.76
CA GLY A 407 -5.08 -9.19 -17.03
C GLY A 407 -4.90 -9.47 -18.52
N ALA A 408 -5.97 -9.36 -19.32
CA ALA A 408 -5.90 -9.52 -20.77
C ALA A 408 -5.09 -8.41 -21.46
N ILE A 409 -5.26 -7.15 -21.03
CA ILE A 409 -4.46 -6.02 -21.52
C ILE A 409 -2.97 -6.26 -21.20
N ALA A 410 -2.64 -6.68 -19.98
CA ALA A 410 -1.27 -7.03 -19.61
C ALA A 410 -0.74 -8.20 -20.44
N ALA A 411 -1.55 -9.24 -20.70
CA ALA A 411 -1.15 -10.39 -21.51
C ALA A 411 -0.76 -9.99 -22.94
N VAL A 412 -1.50 -9.05 -23.54
CA VAL A 412 -1.24 -8.58 -24.91
C VAL A 412 -0.15 -7.51 -24.93
N ARG A 413 -0.23 -6.49 -24.07
CA ARG A 413 0.64 -5.31 -24.13
C ARG A 413 1.94 -5.45 -23.37
N LEU A 414 1.97 -6.06 -22.19
CA LEU A 414 3.20 -6.18 -21.41
C LEU A 414 4.14 -7.22 -22.06
N GLN A 415 5.39 -6.83 -22.28
CA GLN A 415 6.46 -7.76 -22.65
C GLN A 415 7.15 -8.30 -21.39
N GLU A 416 7.80 -9.47 -21.50
CA GLU A 416 8.61 -9.97 -20.40
C GLU A 416 9.78 -9.01 -20.15
N THR A 417 9.88 -8.52 -18.92
CA THR A 417 10.86 -7.50 -18.53
C THR A 417 12.05 -8.11 -17.80
N HIS A 418 11.91 -9.32 -17.27
CA HIS A 418 13.00 -10.04 -16.66
C HIS A 418 13.77 -10.82 -17.73
N THR A 419 14.94 -10.30 -18.13
CA THR A 419 15.89 -11.04 -18.97
C THR A 419 16.62 -12.07 -18.11
N THR A 420 16.18 -13.33 -18.14
CA THR A 420 17.05 -14.44 -17.71
C THR A 420 18.24 -14.46 -18.65
N SER A 421 19.43 -14.08 -18.17
CA SER A 421 20.67 -14.43 -18.88
C SER A 421 20.70 -15.95 -18.96
N ARG A 422 20.48 -16.50 -20.16
CA ARG A 422 20.76 -17.90 -20.44
C ARG A 422 22.25 -18.16 -20.37
#